data_AF-A0A6P2VCY2-F1
#
_entry.id   AF-A0A6P2VCY2-F1
#
_cell.length_a   1.000
_cell.length_b   1.000
_cell.length_c   1.000
_cell.angle_alpha   90.00
_cell.angle_beta   90.00
_cell.angle_gamma   90.00
#
_symmetry.space_group_name_H-M   'P 1'
#
loop_
_entity.id
_entity.type
_entity.pdbx_description
1 polymer ?
#
loop_
_entity_poly.entity_id
_entity_poly.type
_entity_poly.pdbx_seq_one_letter_code
_entity_poly.pdbx_strand_id
1 'polypeptide(L)' 'MDATVFDAVRFLVNQARLKGTGSLAALRSDAIAAGFVSDDVESAIAVWAGYERGKCAPPVND' A
#
# COMPACT_ATOMS: atom_id res chain seq x y z
N MET A 1 0.88 2.67 -13.47
CA MET A 1 0.35 1.76 -12.43
C MET A 1 -0.94 1.18 -12.97
N ASP A 2 -1.08 -0.15 -12.89
CA ASP A 2 -2.32 -0.84 -13.30
C ASP A 2 -3.51 -0.40 -12.43
N ALA A 3 -4.72 -0.41 -12.98
CA ALA A 3 -5.94 -0.05 -12.28
C ALA A 3 -6.19 -0.97 -11.07
N THR A 4 -5.93 -2.28 -11.21
CA THR A 4 -6.10 -3.26 -10.13
C THR A 4 -5.15 -3.03 -8.96
N VAL A 5 -3.88 -2.73 -9.26
CA VAL A 5 -2.86 -2.36 -8.27
C VAL A 5 -3.25 -1.07 -7.56
N PHE A 6 -3.77 -0.07 -8.27
CA PHE A 6 -4.23 1.17 -7.65
C PHE A 6 -5.42 0.95 -6.71
N ASP A 7 -6.39 0.15 -7.11
CA ASP A 7 -7.53 -0.20 -6.25
C ASP A 7 -7.08 -0.96 -5.00
N ALA A 8 -6.10 -1.86 -5.13
CA ALA A 8 -5.48 -2.53 -3.99
C ALA A 8 -4.77 -1.54 -3.05
N VAL A 9 -4.01 -0.56 -3.57
CA VAL A 9 -3.41 0.52 -2.75
C VAL A 9 -4.50 1.29 -2.00
N ARG A 10 -5.55 1.72 -2.70
CA ARG A 10 -6.65 2.50 -2.10
C ARG A 10 -7.35 1.73 -0.99
N PHE A 11 -7.63 0.44 -1.23
CA PHE A 11 -8.22 -0.44 -0.23
C PHE A 11 -7.32 -0.58 1.00
N LEU A 12 -6.04 -0.93 0.81
CA LEU A 12 -5.07 -1.13 1.89
C LEU A 12 -4.88 0.14 2.73
N VAL A 13 -4.73 1.31 2.11
CA VAL A 13 -4.57 2.59 2.81
C VAL A 13 -5.81 2.94 3.65
N ASN A 14 -7.02 2.71 3.11
CA ASN A 14 -8.24 2.94 3.87
C ASN A 14 -8.37 1.99 5.05
N GLN A 15 -8.08 0.71 4.86
CA GLN A 15 -8.06 -0.28 5.94
C GLN A 15 -7.01 0.06 7.01
N ALA A 16 -5.84 0.54 6.60
CA ALA A 16 -4.79 0.96 7.52
C ALA A 16 -5.23 2.11 8.41
N ARG A 17 -5.93 3.10 7.85
CA ARG A 17 -6.52 4.21 8.60
C ARG A 17 -7.60 3.76 9.56
N LEU A 18 -8.50 2.87 9.12
CA LEU A 18 -9.58 2.36 9.96
C LEU A 18 -9.05 1.53 11.15
N LYS A 19 -8.01 0.74 10.92
CA LYS A 19 -7.42 -0.15 11.94
C LYS A 19 -6.30 0.51 12.76
N GLY A 20 -5.87 1.72 12.39
CA GLY A 20 -4.76 2.42 13.04
C GLY A 20 -3.41 1.73 12.85
N THR A 21 -3.21 0.99 11.75
CA THR A 21 -1.92 0.33 11.47
C THR A 21 -1.07 1.19 10.53
N GLY A 22 0.23 1.28 10.82
CA GLY A 22 1.21 2.00 9.98
C GLY A 22 1.79 1.16 8.84
N SER A 23 1.51 -0.15 8.79
CA SER A 23 2.07 -1.06 7.79
C SER A 23 0.96 -1.70 6.95
N LEU A 24 0.99 -1.45 5.63
CA LEU A 24 0.07 -2.10 4.69
C LEU A 24 0.33 -3.60 4.56
N ALA A 25 1.57 -4.05 4.83
CA ALA A 25 1.90 -5.48 4.80
C ALA A 25 1.10 -6.30 5.84
N ALA A 26 0.74 -5.68 6.96
CA ALA A 26 -0.11 -6.31 7.98
C ALA A 26 -1.55 -6.57 7.49
N LEU A 27 -1.96 -5.95 6.37
CA LEU A 27 -3.30 -6.04 5.80
C LEU A 27 -3.35 -6.92 4.54
N ARG A 28 -2.23 -7.58 4.17
CA ARG A 28 -2.15 -8.44 3.00
C ARG A 28 -3.25 -9.51 3.00
N SER A 29 -3.38 -10.24 4.10
CA SER A 29 -4.39 -11.30 4.23
C SER A 29 -5.82 -10.77 4.12
N ASP A 30 -6.07 -9.57 4.66
CA ASP A 30 -7.39 -8.93 4.57
C ASP A 30 -7.74 -8.51 3.14
N ALA A 31 -6.75 -8.00 2.39
CA ALA A 31 -6.95 -7.65 0.99
C ALA A 31 -7.21 -8.88 0.12
N ILE A 32 -6.47 -9.97 0.33
CA ILE A 32 -6.71 -11.24 -0.36
C ILE A 32 -8.11 -11.78 -0.02
N ALA A 33 -8.50 -11.75 1.26
CA ALA A 33 -9.84 -12.16 1.69
C ALA A 33 -10.96 -11.27 1.12
N ALA A 34 -10.67 -9.99 0.83
CA ALA A 34 -11.58 -9.08 0.16
C ALA A 34 -11.66 -9.29 -1.38
N GLY A 35 -10.92 -10.26 -1.92
CA GLY A 35 -10.98 -10.65 -3.33
C GLY A 35 -9.91 -10.03 -4.22
N PHE A 36 -8.92 -9.33 -3.66
CA PHE A 36 -7.79 -8.83 -4.45
C PHE A 36 -6.82 -9.97 -4.80
N VAL A 37 -6.27 -9.92 -6.01
CA VAL A 37 -5.23 -10.86 -6.47
C VAL A 37 -3.96 -10.64 -5.66
N SER A 38 -3.32 -11.74 -5.21
CA SER A 38 -2.13 -11.64 -4.35
C SER A 38 -1.00 -10.82 -4.98
N ASP A 39 -0.76 -10.96 -6.28
CA ASP A 39 0.33 -10.25 -6.97
C ASP A 39 0.07 -8.74 -7.05
N ASP A 40 -1.20 -8.34 -7.21
CA ASP A 40 -1.60 -6.93 -7.19
C ASP A 40 -1.45 -6.33 -5.79
N VAL A 41 -1.77 -7.11 -4.74
CA VAL A 41 -1.59 -6.70 -3.34
C VAL A 41 -0.11 -6.52 -3.00
N GLU A 42 0.75 -7.45 -3.41
CA GLU A 42 2.21 -7.33 -3.20
C GLU A 42 2.78 -6.12 -3.94
N SER A 43 2.35 -5.92 -5.19
CA SER A 43 2.73 -4.75 -5.99
C SER A 43 2.26 -3.46 -5.32
N ALA A 44 1.04 -3.42 -4.79
CA ALA A 44 0.48 -2.27 -4.07
C ALA A 44 1.27 -1.93 -2.81
N ILE A 45 1.64 -2.95 -2.01
CA ILE A 45 2.46 -2.79 -0.80
C ILE A 45 3.83 -2.21 -1.18
N ALA A 46 4.47 -2.74 -2.23
CA ALA A 46 5.76 -2.25 -2.71
C ALA A 46 5.69 -0.80 -3.20
N VAL A 47 4.65 -0.44 -3.98
CA VAL A 47 4.41 0.92 -4.46
C VAL A 47 4.25 1.89 -3.28
N TRP A 48 3.44 1.54 -2.28
CA TRP A 48 3.23 2.39 -1.12
C TRP A 48 4.51 2.55 -0.28
N ALA A 49 5.25 1.47 -0.06
CA ALA A 49 6.53 1.53 0.66
C ALA A 49 7.55 2.44 -0.07
N GLY A 50 7.61 2.39 -1.40
CA GLY A 50 8.43 3.28 -2.21
C GLY A 50 8.02 4.75 -2.09
N TYR A 51 6.71 5.01 -2.13
CA TYR A 51 6.15 6.36 -1.96
C TYR A 51 6.44 6.95 -0.58
N GLU A 52 6.25 6.18 0.50
CA GLU A 52 6.54 6.64 1.86
C GLU A 52 8.04 6.92 2.06
N ARG A 53 8.93 6.09 1.47
CA ARG A 53 10.37 6.38 1.46
C ARG A 53 10.70 7.67 0.70
N GLY A 54 10.06 7.90 -0.44
CA GLY A 54 10.25 9.11 -1.25
C GLY A 54 9.75 10.39 -0.56
N LYS A 55 8.73 10.29 0.29
CA LYS A 55 8.27 11.39 1.17
C LYS A 55 9.14 11.60 2.40
N CYS A 56 9.68 10.51 2.96
CA CYS A 56 10.53 10.55 4.14
C CYS A 56 11.98 10.93 3.82
N ALA A 57 12.38 10.96 2.55
CA ALA A 57 13.61 11.62 2.15
C ALA A 57 13.47 13.11 2.46
N PRO A 58 14.29 13.72 3.35
CA PRO A 58 14.30 15.17 3.48
C PRO A 58 14.60 15.77 2.10
N PRO A 59 14.01 16.94 1.76
CA PRO A 59 14.43 17.64 0.56
C PRO A 59 15.93 17.89 0.67
N VAL A 60 16.70 17.18 -0.15
CA VAL A 60 18.12 17.47 -0.34
C VAL A 60 18.13 18.81 -1.08
N ASN A 61 18.37 19.89 -0.34
CA ASN A 61 18.83 21.13 -0.96
C ASN A 61 20.27 20.85 -1.39
N ASP A 62 20.51 20.73 -2.69
CA ASP A 62 21.84 20.90 -3.29
C ASP A 62 22.31 22.36 -3.13
#